data_AF-A0A820ELS6-F1
#
_entry.id   AF-A0A820ELS6-F1
#
_cell.length_a   1.000
_cell.length_b   1.000
_cell.length_c   1.000
_cell.angle_alpha   90.00
_cell.angle_beta   90.00
_cell.angle_gamma   90.00
#
_symmetry.space_group_name_H-M   'P 1'
#
loop_
_entity.id
_entity.type
_entity.pdbx_description
1 polymer ?
#
loop_
_entity_poly.entity_id
_entity_poly.type
_entity_poly.pdbx_seq_one_letter_code
_entity_poly.pdbx_strand_id
1 'polypeptide(L)'
;MTIDPNTISAVTTPFALIDEYSAIETEKEILFSMHTVFRVDNIKQSISNSRRWEVQLSLTGDNDPELAALTNRIREEVDGTRWYRMGKLMLQVGHYNQAEELYNELLKTASSDSDTQHIYHMLGLLKNNKGQYQEAVAFYEKSLKIKRKTLPEDHSSLAPNYTNIGLAYNNMGDYSKALEFYEKSLKIKEKALPPNHPDLAASYNCIGAVYNNMGDYSKVLESYEKALKIREKTLPPNHPDLAASYNCIGAVYNNMDEYSKALEFFEKSHKIREKALPPNHPDLAYSYNNI
;
A
#
# COMPACT_ATOMS: atom_id res chain seq x y z
N MET A 1 -40.23 -11.12 -8.38
CA MET A 1 -41.03 -9.98 -8.88
C MET A 1 -40.28 -9.44 -10.08
N THR A 2 -40.85 -9.51 -11.28
CA THR A 2 -40.22 -9.04 -12.52
C THR A 2 -40.23 -7.51 -12.52
N ILE A 3 -39.05 -6.88 -12.59
CA ILE A 3 -38.90 -5.42 -12.62
C ILE A 3 -38.60 -5.00 -14.06
N ASP A 4 -39.43 -4.10 -14.58
CA ASP A 4 -39.32 -3.48 -15.91
C ASP A 4 -38.31 -2.31 -15.86
N PRO A 5 -37.23 -2.34 -16.65
CA PRO A 5 -36.18 -1.32 -16.63
C PRO A 5 -36.61 0.06 -17.15
N ASN A 6 -37.84 0.24 -17.64
CA ASN A 6 -38.34 1.57 -18.04
C ASN A 6 -38.85 2.43 -16.86
N THR A 7 -38.72 1.95 -15.62
CA THR A 7 -39.20 2.67 -14.43
C THR A 7 -38.07 3.01 -13.45
N ILE A 8 -37.02 3.69 -13.94
CA ILE A 8 -36.12 4.40 -13.01
C ILE A 8 -36.81 5.70 -12.61
N SER A 9 -37.29 5.75 -11.36
CA SER A 9 -37.46 7.00 -10.64
C SER A 9 -36.60 6.93 -9.39
N ALA A 10 -35.75 7.95 -9.22
CA ALA A 10 -34.88 8.16 -8.09
C ALA A 10 -35.57 7.92 -6.73
N VAL A 11 -34.78 7.51 -5.72
CA VAL A 11 -34.77 8.03 -4.33
C VAL A 11 -34.10 7.01 -3.37
N THR A 12 -32.88 7.37 -2.96
CA THR A 12 -32.18 7.16 -1.66
C THR A 12 -32.19 5.81 -0.92
N THR A 13 -30.97 5.34 -0.62
CA THR A 13 -30.58 4.44 0.49
C THR A 13 -31.08 4.88 1.87
N PRO A 14 -31.25 3.90 2.78
CA PRO A 14 -30.76 4.07 4.15
C PRO A 14 -30.00 2.82 4.66
N PHE A 15 -28.77 3.02 5.15
CA PHE A 15 -28.10 2.08 6.07
C PHE A 15 -28.59 2.31 7.51
N ALA A 16 -28.58 1.26 8.33
CA ALA A 16 -28.50 1.35 9.80
C ALA A 16 -27.75 0.13 10.40
N LEU A 17 -26.53 0.34 10.94
CA LEU A 17 -26.08 0.27 12.37
C LEU A 17 -26.89 -0.65 13.34
N ILE A 18 -26.38 -1.43 14.33
CA ILE A 18 -25.16 -1.50 15.17
C ILE A 18 -25.04 -2.92 15.81
N ASP A 19 -23.80 -3.37 16.07
CA ASP A 19 -23.23 -4.31 17.08
C ASP A 19 -24.04 -5.19 18.09
N GLU A 20 -25.35 -5.19 18.22
CA GLU A 20 -25.88 -5.45 19.57
C GLU A 20 -26.05 -6.92 20.07
N TYR A 21 -25.87 -8.01 19.31
CA TYR A 21 -26.28 -9.34 19.82
C TYR A 21 -25.53 -10.60 19.33
N SER A 22 -24.20 -10.72 19.51
CA SER A 22 -23.65 -12.09 19.65
C SER A 22 -22.58 -12.20 20.72
N ALA A 23 -22.88 -13.07 21.67
CA ALA A 23 -22.14 -13.38 22.89
C ALA A 23 -21.51 -14.78 22.86
N ILE A 24 -21.14 -15.29 21.68
CA ILE A 24 -20.72 -16.68 21.49
C ILE A 24 -19.20 -16.80 21.34
N GLU A 25 -18.58 -17.43 22.34
CA GLU A 25 -17.14 -17.60 22.58
C GLU A 25 -16.45 -18.69 21.71
N THR A 26 -17.15 -19.33 20.77
CA THR A 26 -16.62 -20.49 20.02
C THR A 26 -17.06 -20.53 18.56
N GLU A 27 -16.44 -19.71 17.70
CA GLU A 27 -16.44 -19.95 16.25
C GLU A 27 -15.05 -20.43 15.81
N LYS A 28 -14.99 -21.62 15.22
CA LYS A 28 -13.78 -22.17 14.61
C LYS A 28 -13.79 -21.87 13.12
N GLU A 29 -12.68 -21.29 12.69
CA GLU A 29 -12.29 -20.98 11.31
C GLU A 29 -13.02 -19.80 10.67
N ILE A 30 -12.45 -18.65 10.95
CA ILE A 30 -12.77 -17.34 10.41
C ILE A 30 -11.71 -17.01 9.35
N LEU A 31 -12.15 -16.63 8.16
CA LEU A 31 -11.38 -15.75 7.28
C LEU A 31 -12.31 -14.61 6.85
N PHE A 32 -12.10 -13.46 7.49
CA PHE A 32 -12.84 -12.23 7.24
C PHE A 32 -12.44 -11.58 5.92
N SER A 33 -13.45 -11.19 5.17
CA SER A 33 -13.56 -9.86 4.56
C SER A 33 -15.06 -9.60 4.41
N MET A 34 -15.56 -8.48 4.95
CA MET A 34 -16.83 -8.43 5.69
C MET A 34 -18.12 -9.01 5.08
N HIS A 35 -18.31 -9.34 3.79
CA HIS A 35 -19.61 -9.87 3.33
C HIS A 35 -19.64 -10.89 2.16
N THR A 36 -18.58 -11.62 1.79
CA THR A 36 -18.78 -12.77 0.86
C THR A 36 -17.78 -13.91 1.01
N VAL A 37 -18.32 -15.12 1.16
CA VAL A 37 -17.59 -16.39 1.26
C VAL A 37 -17.79 -17.19 -0.03
N PHE A 38 -16.72 -17.76 -0.60
CA PHE A 38 -16.80 -18.69 -1.74
C PHE A 38 -16.24 -20.06 -1.36
N ARG A 39 -16.89 -21.12 -1.82
CA ARG A 39 -16.37 -22.49 -1.77
C ARG A 39 -15.87 -22.90 -3.15
N VAL A 40 -14.63 -23.39 -3.21
CA VAL A 40 -14.05 -24.00 -4.41
C VAL A 40 -14.40 -25.49 -4.37
N ASP A 41 -15.23 -25.95 -5.30
CA ASP A 41 -15.74 -27.32 -5.27
C ASP A 41 -14.92 -28.25 -6.16
N ASN A 42 -14.96 -28.03 -7.47
CA ASN A 42 -14.37 -28.95 -8.43
C ASN A 42 -13.61 -28.21 -9.53
N ILE A 43 -12.43 -28.71 -9.87
CA ILE A 43 -11.57 -28.14 -10.89
C ILE A 43 -11.26 -29.24 -11.90
N LYS A 44 -11.74 -29.07 -13.14
CA LYS A 44 -11.50 -30.03 -14.21
C LYS A 44 -10.93 -29.36 -15.44
N GLN A 45 -9.98 -30.02 -16.08
CA GLN A 45 -9.40 -29.53 -17.34
C GLN A 45 -10.44 -29.70 -18.46
N SER A 46 -10.69 -28.64 -19.24
CA SER A 46 -11.72 -28.65 -20.25
C SER A 46 -11.34 -29.60 -21.40
N ILE A 47 -12.25 -30.50 -21.75
CA ILE A 47 -12.02 -31.56 -22.74
C ILE A 47 -11.80 -30.97 -24.15
N SER A 48 -12.32 -29.77 -24.40
CA SER A 48 -12.19 -29.07 -25.69
C SER A 48 -10.88 -28.26 -25.83
N ASN A 49 -10.21 -27.93 -24.73
CA ASN A 49 -8.98 -27.15 -24.76
C ASN A 49 -8.13 -27.39 -23.50
N SER A 50 -6.97 -28.03 -23.67
CA SER A 50 -6.05 -28.38 -22.58
C SER A 50 -5.45 -27.18 -21.84
N ARG A 51 -5.63 -25.95 -22.33
CA ARG A 51 -5.22 -24.70 -21.64
C ARG A 51 -6.34 -24.04 -20.83
N ARG A 52 -7.57 -24.57 -20.84
CA ARG A 52 -8.69 -24.06 -20.04
C ARG A 52 -9.03 -25.03 -18.91
N TRP A 53 -9.21 -24.49 -17.72
CA TRP A 53 -9.67 -25.22 -16.54
C TRP A 53 -11.05 -24.68 -16.16
N GLU A 54 -12.01 -25.58 -16.03
CA GLU A 54 -13.34 -25.28 -15.51
C GLU A 54 -13.30 -25.43 -14.00
N VAL A 55 -13.46 -24.31 -13.30
CA VAL A 55 -13.53 -24.24 -11.84
C VAL A 55 -14.98 -23.99 -11.44
N GLN A 56 -15.54 -24.93 -10.70
CA GLN A 56 -16.87 -24.82 -10.12
C GLN A 56 -16.75 -24.13 -8.77
N LEU A 57 -17.38 -22.95 -8.66
CA LEU A 57 -17.46 -22.17 -7.44
C LEU A 57 -18.91 -22.17 -6.96
N SER A 58 -19.13 -22.48 -5.70
CA SER A 58 -20.42 -22.26 -5.04
C SER A 58 -20.32 -21.07 -4.10
N LEU A 59 -21.28 -20.15 -4.26
CA LEU A 59 -21.36 -18.90 -3.53
C LEU A 59 -22.03 -19.16 -2.18
N THR A 60 -21.44 -18.63 -1.12
CA THR A 60 -21.99 -18.71 0.26
C THR A 60 -22.37 -17.33 0.81
N GLY A 61 -22.89 -16.44 -0.05
CA GLY A 61 -23.48 -15.17 0.38
C GLY A 61 -23.73 -14.21 -0.79
N ASP A 62 -24.98 -14.10 -1.22
CA ASP A 62 -25.46 -13.13 -2.20
C ASP A 62 -25.74 -11.76 -1.57
N ASN A 63 -25.35 -10.68 -2.24
CA ASN A 63 -26.17 -9.48 -2.50
C ASN A 63 -25.38 -8.19 -2.85
N ASP A 64 -24.22 -8.28 -3.50
CA ASP A 64 -23.65 -7.11 -4.19
C ASP A 64 -23.68 -7.30 -5.72
N PRO A 65 -24.71 -6.74 -6.40
CA PRO A 65 -24.83 -6.78 -7.85
C PRO A 65 -23.68 -6.03 -8.56
N GLU A 66 -23.07 -5.03 -7.94
CA GLU A 66 -21.92 -4.31 -8.51
C GLU A 66 -20.66 -5.15 -8.42
N LEU A 67 -20.46 -5.89 -7.32
CA LEU A 67 -19.33 -6.81 -7.18
C LEU A 67 -19.47 -8.04 -8.09
N ALA A 68 -20.69 -8.55 -8.25
CA ALA A 68 -21.00 -9.58 -9.25
C ALA A 68 -20.78 -9.06 -10.68
N ALA A 69 -21.23 -7.84 -10.98
CA ALA A 69 -21.02 -7.21 -12.29
C ALA A 69 -19.55 -6.86 -12.53
N LEU A 70 -18.77 -6.50 -11.50
CA LEU A 70 -17.35 -6.22 -11.58
C LEU A 70 -16.54 -7.51 -11.72
N THR A 71 -16.91 -8.58 -11.01
CA THR A 71 -16.30 -9.91 -11.14
C THR A 71 -16.60 -10.53 -12.50
N ASN A 72 -17.83 -10.38 -13.00
CA ASN A 72 -18.19 -10.80 -14.36
C ASN A 72 -17.49 -9.93 -15.41
N ARG A 73 -17.41 -8.61 -15.23
CA ARG A 73 -16.59 -7.74 -16.09
C ARG A 73 -15.13 -8.19 -16.07
N ILE A 74 -14.51 -8.42 -14.91
CA ILE A 74 -13.14 -8.95 -14.70
C ILE A 74 -12.98 -10.42 -15.16
N ARG A 75 -14.06 -11.10 -15.52
CA ARG A 75 -14.04 -12.42 -16.15
C ARG A 75 -14.10 -12.34 -17.69
N GLU A 76 -14.59 -11.23 -18.27
CA GLU A 76 -14.85 -11.08 -19.71
C GLU A 76 -13.71 -10.51 -20.60
N GLU A 77 -12.89 -9.53 -20.15
CA GLU A 77 -11.62 -9.17 -20.84
C GLU A 77 -10.44 -10.16 -20.59
N VAL A 78 -9.54 -10.23 -21.57
CA VAL A 78 -8.63 -11.38 -21.78
C VAL A 78 -7.15 -11.02 -21.55
N ASP A 79 -6.84 -9.95 -20.80
CA ASP A 79 -5.48 -9.40 -20.71
C ASP A 79 -4.80 -9.54 -19.33
N GLY A 80 -3.47 -9.72 -19.33
CA GLY A 80 -2.61 -10.00 -18.16
C GLY A 80 -2.67 -8.93 -17.06
N THR A 81 -3.09 -7.72 -17.41
CA THR A 81 -3.39 -6.61 -16.50
C THR A 81 -4.35 -7.00 -15.38
N ARG A 82 -5.28 -7.94 -15.62
CA ARG A 82 -6.29 -8.38 -14.64
C ARG A 82 -5.72 -9.22 -13.52
N TRP A 83 -4.85 -10.16 -13.85
CA TRP A 83 -4.25 -11.06 -12.87
C TRP A 83 -3.28 -10.31 -11.96
N TYR A 84 -2.61 -9.28 -12.46
CA TYR A 84 -1.80 -8.37 -11.62
C TYR A 84 -2.66 -7.61 -10.61
N ARG A 85 -3.83 -7.11 -11.03
CA ARG A 85 -4.79 -6.45 -10.12
C ARG A 85 -5.33 -7.42 -9.08
N MET A 86 -5.70 -8.64 -9.47
CA MET A 86 -6.18 -9.68 -8.56
C MET A 86 -5.11 -10.01 -7.50
N GLY A 87 -3.87 -10.27 -7.91
CA GLY A 87 -2.79 -10.53 -6.96
C GLY A 87 -2.54 -9.34 -6.01
N LYS A 88 -2.64 -8.09 -6.50
CA LYS A 88 -2.50 -6.90 -5.65
C LYS A 88 -3.62 -6.81 -4.60
N LEU A 89 -4.86 -7.13 -4.98
CA LEU A 89 -5.99 -7.19 -4.03
C LEU A 89 -5.77 -8.29 -2.99
N MET A 90 -5.31 -9.47 -3.41
CA MET A 90 -4.95 -10.55 -2.48
C MET A 90 -3.87 -10.12 -1.48
N LEU A 91 -2.88 -9.33 -1.90
CA LEU A 91 -1.88 -8.75 -0.98
C LEU A 91 -2.51 -7.78 0.03
N GLN A 92 -3.49 -6.98 -0.38
CA GLN A 92 -4.17 -6.01 0.50
C GLN A 92 -5.06 -6.69 1.53
N VAL A 93 -5.72 -7.79 1.15
CA VAL A 93 -6.60 -8.56 2.04
C VAL A 93 -5.81 -9.57 2.88
N GLY A 94 -4.50 -9.73 2.64
CA GLY A 94 -3.62 -10.62 3.42
C GLY A 94 -3.59 -12.07 2.94
N HIS A 95 -4.17 -12.38 1.78
CA HIS A 95 -4.13 -13.71 1.15
C HIS A 95 -2.79 -13.98 0.46
N TYR A 96 -1.68 -13.92 1.21
CA TYR A 96 -0.34 -13.96 0.65
C TYR A 96 0.00 -15.28 -0.05
N ASN A 97 -0.48 -16.43 0.44
CA ASN A 97 -0.18 -17.72 -0.20
C ASN A 97 -0.87 -17.86 -1.56
N GLN A 98 -2.13 -17.45 -1.67
CA GLN A 98 -2.86 -17.45 -2.94
C GLN A 98 -2.26 -16.46 -3.95
N ALA A 99 -1.84 -15.28 -3.48
CA ALA A 99 -1.11 -14.34 -4.32
C ALA A 99 0.21 -14.93 -4.84
N GLU A 100 0.90 -15.70 -4.02
CA GLU A 100 2.19 -16.33 -4.37
C GLU A 100 2.00 -17.42 -5.43
N GLU A 101 1.01 -18.29 -5.26
CA GLU A 101 0.61 -19.28 -6.25
C GLU A 101 0.24 -18.61 -7.59
N LEU A 102 -0.60 -17.58 -7.55
CA LEU A 102 -1.00 -16.83 -8.74
C LEU A 102 0.21 -16.23 -9.47
N TYR A 103 1.10 -15.52 -8.76
CA TYR A 103 2.27 -14.90 -9.39
C TYR A 103 3.26 -15.94 -9.93
N ASN A 104 3.42 -17.09 -9.28
CA ASN A 104 4.25 -18.18 -9.77
C ASN A 104 3.67 -18.82 -11.05
N GLU A 105 2.36 -18.98 -11.14
CA GLU A 105 1.70 -19.45 -12.37
C GLU A 105 1.85 -18.42 -13.50
N LEU A 106 1.61 -17.14 -13.22
CA LEU A 106 1.82 -16.07 -14.20
C LEU A 106 3.26 -16.05 -14.71
N LEU A 107 4.24 -16.28 -13.83
CA LEU A 107 5.66 -16.32 -14.19
C LEU A 107 5.98 -17.44 -15.19
N LYS A 108 5.31 -18.60 -15.07
CA LYS A 108 5.47 -19.72 -16.04
C LYS A 108 4.90 -19.38 -17.41
N THR A 109 3.82 -18.60 -17.43
CA THR A 109 3.12 -18.20 -18.67
C THR A 109 3.62 -16.88 -19.26
N ALA A 110 4.56 -16.21 -18.60
CA ALA A 110 5.04 -14.89 -19.01
C ALA A 110 5.72 -14.96 -20.38
N SER A 111 5.16 -14.25 -21.36
CA SER A 111 5.66 -14.21 -22.73
C SER A 111 6.58 -13.04 -23.02
N SER A 112 6.63 -12.03 -22.14
CA SER A 112 7.43 -10.82 -22.33
C SER A 112 8.34 -10.52 -21.14
N ASP A 113 9.46 -9.84 -21.43
CA ASP A 113 10.36 -9.30 -20.39
C ASP A 113 9.62 -8.29 -19.49
N SER A 114 8.67 -7.54 -20.05
CA SER A 114 7.83 -6.59 -19.30
C SER A 114 6.93 -7.30 -18.28
N ASP A 115 6.27 -8.38 -18.68
CA ASP A 115 5.43 -9.20 -17.79
C ASP A 115 6.27 -9.85 -16.70
N THR A 116 7.39 -10.47 -17.10
CA THR A 116 8.33 -11.12 -16.18
C THR A 116 8.84 -10.13 -15.14
N GLN A 117 9.20 -8.93 -15.57
CA GLN A 117 9.64 -7.85 -14.69
C GLN A 117 8.54 -7.44 -13.72
N HIS A 118 7.31 -7.24 -14.20
CA HIS A 118 6.19 -6.85 -13.36
C HIS A 118 5.89 -7.92 -12.31
N ILE A 119 5.85 -9.19 -12.71
CA ILE A 119 5.63 -10.32 -11.80
C ILE A 119 6.72 -10.40 -10.74
N TYR A 120 8.00 -10.23 -11.11
CA TYR A 120 9.08 -10.16 -10.11
C TYR A 120 8.92 -8.99 -9.14
N HIS A 121 8.48 -7.82 -9.61
CA HIS A 121 8.20 -6.71 -8.70
C HIS A 121 7.07 -7.06 -7.71
N MET A 122 6.00 -7.70 -8.18
CA MET A 122 4.88 -8.10 -7.33
C MET A 122 5.24 -9.22 -6.34
N LEU A 123 6.04 -10.21 -6.76
CA LEU A 123 6.60 -11.22 -5.85
C LEU A 123 7.49 -10.57 -4.78
N GLY A 124 8.27 -9.54 -5.14
CA GLY A 124 9.03 -8.77 -4.16
C GLY A 124 8.13 -8.10 -3.11
N LEU A 125 7.02 -7.48 -3.54
CA LEU A 125 6.03 -6.86 -2.63
C LEU A 125 5.40 -7.91 -1.71
N LEU A 126 5.03 -9.06 -2.27
CA LEU A 126 4.49 -10.18 -1.53
C LEU A 126 5.43 -10.66 -0.43
N LYS A 127 6.69 -10.89 -0.77
CA LYS A 127 7.72 -11.35 0.17
C LYS A 127 7.97 -10.33 1.26
N ASN A 128 7.98 -9.03 0.92
CA ASN A 128 8.12 -7.96 1.90
C ASN A 128 6.95 -7.97 2.90
N ASN A 129 5.71 -8.14 2.42
CA ASN A 129 4.53 -8.21 3.30
C ASN A 129 4.53 -9.46 4.19
N LYS A 130 5.11 -10.59 3.73
CA LYS A 130 5.33 -11.79 4.55
C LYS A 130 6.50 -11.67 5.54
N GLY A 131 7.21 -10.54 5.57
CA GLY A 131 8.43 -10.35 6.38
C GLY A 131 9.67 -11.07 5.83
N GLN A 132 9.59 -11.64 4.62
CA GLN A 132 10.66 -12.37 3.95
C GLN A 132 11.57 -11.41 3.17
N TYR A 133 12.23 -10.50 3.89
CA TYR A 133 12.92 -9.33 3.31
C TYR A 133 14.07 -9.71 2.36
N GLN A 134 14.87 -10.72 2.69
CA GLN A 134 15.98 -11.16 1.84
C GLN A 134 15.48 -11.70 0.48
N GLU A 135 14.39 -12.46 0.49
CA GLU A 135 13.73 -12.94 -0.75
C GLU A 135 13.14 -11.78 -1.54
N ALA A 136 12.53 -10.80 -0.84
CA ALA A 136 11.98 -9.60 -1.46
C ALA A 136 13.05 -8.83 -2.25
N VAL A 137 14.23 -8.60 -1.64
CA VAL A 137 15.37 -7.96 -2.31
C VAL A 137 15.76 -8.72 -3.57
N ALA A 138 15.91 -10.04 -3.50
CA ALA A 138 16.27 -10.86 -4.65
C ALA A 138 15.28 -10.72 -5.82
N PHE A 139 13.97 -10.65 -5.54
CA PHE A 139 12.95 -10.42 -6.56
C PHE A 139 12.98 -9.01 -7.14
N TYR A 140 13.17 -7.98 -6.31
CA TYR A 140 13.31 -6.61 -6.81
C TYR A 140 14.56 -6.42 -7.67
N GLU A 141 15.68 -7.07 -7.33
CA GLU A 141 16.90 -7.06 -8.13
C GLU A 141 16.71 -7.77 -9.48
N LYS A 142 16.00 -8.92 -9.51
CA LYS A 142 15.61 -9.57 -10.77
C LYS A 142 14.77 -8.64 -11.65
N SER A 143 13.78 -7.95 -11.07
CA SER A 143 12.98 -6.94 -11.75
C SER A 143 13.84 -5.78 -12.27
N LEU A 144 14.76 -5.24 -11.47
CA LEU A 144 15.67 -4.17 -11.88
C LEU A 144 16.58 -4.59 -13.02
N LYS A 145 17.12 -5.82 -12.95
CA LYS A 145 18.00 -6.37 -13.99
C LYS A 145 17.31 -6.37 -15.36
N ILE A 146 16.02 -6.69 -15.42
CA ILE A 146 15.25 -6.63 -16.67
C ILE A 146 15.03 -5.18 -17.11
N LYS A 147 14.57 -4.29 -16.21
CA LYS A 147 14.36 -2.87 -16.52
C LYS A 147 15.62 -2.20 -17.07
N ARG A 148 16.78 -2.47 -16.48
CA ARG A 148 18.08 -1.88 -16.87
C ARG A 148 18.59 -2.36 -18.23
N LYS A 149 18.03 -3.42 -18.82
CA LYS A 149 18.39 -3.82 -20.19
C LYS A 149 17.88 -2.84 -21.25
N THR A 150 16.72 -2.24 -20.99
CA THR A 150 15.98 -1.43 -21.98
C THR A 150 15.87 0.03 -21.58
N LEU A 151 16.06 0.35 -20.30
CA LEU A 151 15.88 1.70 -19.76
C LEU A 151 17.21 2.33 -19.34
N PRO A 152 17.37 3.65 -19.54
CA PRO A 152 18.48 4.42 -18.98
C PRO A 152 18.57 4.30 -17.45
N GLU A 153 19.78 4.50 -16.90
CA GLU A 153 20.03 4.36 -15.45
C GLU A 153 19.25 5.34 -14.57
N ASP A 154 18.81 6.47 -15.14
CA ASP A 154 18.03 7.51 -14.48
C ASP A 154 16.53 7.47 -14.81
N HIS A 155 16.06 6.38 -15.43
CA HIS A 155 14.66 6.25 -15.82
C HIS A 155 13.74 6.17 -14.58
N SER A 156 12.69 6.99 -14.56
CA SER A 156 11.76 7.15 -13.42
C SER A 156 11.16 5.83 -12.93
N SER A 157 10.89 4.88 -13.83
CA SER A 157 10.34 3.57 -13.48
C SER A 157 11.27 2.66 -12.66
N LEU A 158 12.55 3.02 -12.49
CA LEU A 158 13.49 2.30 -11.62
C LEU A 158 13.30 2.67 -10.13
N ALA A 159 12.82 3.88 -9.85
CA ALA A 159 12.68 4.41 -8.49
C ALA A 159 11.83 3.53 -7.55
N PRO A 160 10.68 2.95 -7.97
CA PRO A 160 9.88 2.08 -7.10
C PRO A 160 10.64 0.84 -6.61
N ASN A 161 11.45 0.21 -7.49
CA ASN A 161 12.24 -0.95 -7.09
C ASN A 161 13.33 -0.55 -6.09
N TYR A 162 14.04 0.56 -6.31
CA TYR A 162 15.03 1.04 -5.36
C TYR A 162 14.41 1.42 -4.01
N THR A 163 13.25 2.10 -4.01
CA THR A 163 12.50 2.40 -2.78
C THR A 163 12.16 1.12 -2.01
N ASN A 164 11.66 0.08 -2.69
CA ASN A 164 11.26 -1.15 -2.02
C ASN A 164 12.45 -2.00 -1.53
N ILE A 165 13.59 -1.98 -2.24
CA ILE A 165 14.82 -2.58 -1.74
C ILE A 165 15.31 -1.84 -0.50
N GLY A 166 15.29 -0.51 -0.52
CA GLY A 166 15.64 0.31 0.65
C GLY A 166 14.75 -0.02 1.86
N LEU A 167 13.45 -0.20 1.64
CA LEU A 167 12.51 -0.61 2.68
C LEU A 167 12.81 -2.00 3.25
N ALA A 168 13.11 -2.97 2.39
CA ALA A 168 13.47 -4.31 2.83
C ALA A 168 14.75 -4.31 3.67
N TYR A 169 15.77 -3.55 3.28
CA TYR A 169 17.00 -3.39 4.08
C TYR A 169 16.77 -2.66 5.40
N ASN A 170 15.93 -1.61 5.41
CA ASN A 170 15.55 -0.92 6.64
C ASN A 170 14.87 -1.88 7.63
N ASN A 171 13.95 -2.72 7.15
CA ASN A 171 13.27 -3.70 7.98
C ASN A 171 14.20 -4.82 8.49
N MET A 172 15.31 -5.09 7.79
CA MET A 172 16.37 -6.00 8.25
C MET A 172 17.37 -5.34 9.22
N GLY A 173 17.27 -4.02 9.43
CA GLY A 173 18.23 -3.25 10.23
C GLY A 173 19.54 -2.91 9.51
N ASP A 174 19.67 -3.20 8.22
CA ASP A 174 20.82 -2.79 7.40
C ASP A 174 20.60 -1.35 6.90
N TYR A 175 20.73 -0.39 7.82
CA TYR A 175 20.44 1.02 7.57
C TYR A 175 21.36 1.65 6.53
N SER A 176 22.61 1.20 6.43
CA SER A 176 23.56 1.69 5.43
C SER A 176 23.10 1.35 4.01
N LYS A 177 22.68 0.10 3.76
CA LYS A 177 22.11 -0.25 2.44
C LYS A 177 20.76 0.39 2.22
N ALA A 178 19.93 0.51 3.26
CA ALA A 178 18.64 1.20 3.13
C ALA A 178 18.82 2.62 2.60
N LEU A 179 19.75 3.39 3.19
CA LEU A 179 20.11 4.74 2.74
C LEU A 179 20.62 4.75 1.30
N GLU A 180 21.56 3.86 0.95
CA GLU A 180 22.11 3.78 -0.41
C GLU A 180 20.99 3.63 -1.47
N PHE A 181 20.02 2.75 -1.22
CA PHE A 181 18.92 2.50 -2.15
C PHE A 181 17.86 3.61 -2.13
N TYR A 182 17.55 4.19 -0.98
CA TYR A 182 16.64 5.33 -0.91
C TYR A 182 17.22 6.58 -1.59
N GLU A 183 18.52 6.86 -1.44
CA GLU A 183 19.21 7.97 -2.10
C GLU A 183 19.25 7.79 -3.63
N LYS A 184 19.51 6.57 -4.11
CA LYS A 184 19.38 6.25 -5.55
C LYS A 184 17.97 6.53 -6.07
N SER A 185 16.95 6.11 -5.32
CA SER A 185 15.56 6.39 -5.69
C SER A 185 15.25 7.89 -5.67
N LEU A 186 15.72 8.62 -4.67
CA LEU A 186 15.49 10.05 -4.53
C LEU A 186 16.12 10.81 -5.69
N LYS A 187 17.38 10.52 -6.04
CA LYS A 187 18.08 11.16 -7.15
C LYS A 187 17.34 11.01 -8.49
N ILE A 188 16.76 9.83 -8.75
CA ILE A 188 15.93 9.60 -9.94
C ILE A 188 14.66 10.45 -9.90
N LYS A 189 13.99 10.50 -8.74
CA LYS A 189 12.77 11.29 -8.56
C LYS A 189 13.04 12.80 -8.68
N GLU A 190 14.13 13.31 -8.11
CA GLU A 190 14.52 14.73 -8.21
C GLU A 190 14.78 15.16 -9.65
N LYS A 191 15.27 14.26 -10.50
CA LYS A 191 15.48 14.54 -11.93
C LYS A 191 14.18 14.46 -12.74
N ALA A 192 13.27 13.57 -12.37
CA ALA A 192 12.05 13.27 -13.12
C ALA A 192 10.84 14.12 -12.71
N LEU A 193 10.82 14.64 -11.48
CA LEU A 193 9.66 15.30 -10.88
C LEU A 193 9.94 16.77 -10.55
N PRO A 194 8.90 17.63 -10.53
CA PRO A 194 9.06 19.00 -10.09
C PRO A 194 9.50 19.07 -8.61
N PRO A 195 10.22 20.12 -8.18
CA PRO A 195 10.82 20.20 -6.84
C PRO A 195 9.86 20.08 -5.64
N ASN A 196 8.57 20.38 -5.84
CA ASN A 196 7.56 20.25 -4.80
C ASN A 196 6.65 19.02 -5.01
N HIS A 197 7.08 17.99 -5.74
CA HIS A 197 6.24 16.81 -5.94
C HIS A 197 6.07 16.01 -4.63
N PRO A 198 4.86 15.55 -4.26
CA PRO A 198 4.63 14.79 -3.01
C PRO A 198 5.52 13.54 -2.86
N ASP A 199 5.85 12.86 -3.96
CA ASP A 199 6.75 11.69 -3.93
C ASP A 199 8.16 12.00 -3.43
N LEU A 200 8.63 13.26 -3.58
CA LEU A 200 9.91 13.70 -2.99
C LEU A 200 9.79 13.79 -1.47
N ALA A 201 8.67 14.32 -0.96
CA ALA A 201 8.40 14.34 0.48
C ALA A 201 8.35 12.92 1.07
N ALA A 202 7.72 11.98 0.38
CA ALA A 202 7.71 10.58 0.79
C ALA A 202 9.14 9.99 0.84
N SER A 203 9.98 10.28 -0.17
CA SER A 203 11.38 9.84 -0.19
C SER A 203 12.20 10.42 0.95
N TYR A 204 12.09 11.72 1.24
CA TYR A 204 12.77 12.32 2.38
C TYR A 204 12.30 11.75 3.72
N ASN A 205 11.00 11.43 3.87
CA ASN A 205 10.50 10.76 5.07
C ASN A 205 11.09 9.37 5.26
N CYS A 206 11.23 8.57 4.20
CA CYS A 206 11.88 7.26 4.29
C CYS A 206 13.34 7.39 4.75
N ILE A 207 14.09 8.34 4.19
CA ILE A 207 15.48 8.62 4.59
C ILE A 207 15.55 9.08 6.06
N GLY A 208 14.69 10.02 6.45
CA GLY A 208 14.62 10.51 7.83
C GLY A 208 14.26 9.40 8.82
N ALA A 209 13.37 8.48 8.46
CA ALA A 209 13.04 7.32 9.30
C ALA A 209 14.25 6.40 9.51
N VAL A 210 15.08 6.19 8.48
CA VAL A 210 16.32 5.40 8.62
C VAL A 210 17.30 6.11 9.54
N TYR A 211 17.52 7.41 9.38
CA TYR A 211 18.38 8.17 10.30
C TYR A 211 17.86 8.17 11.74
N ASN A 212 16.54 8.15 11.93
CA ASN A 212 15.93 8.08 13.25
C ASN A 212 16.22 6.73 13.92
N ASN A 213 16.16 5.64 13.16
CA ASN A 213 16.55 4.31 13.64
C ASN A 213 18.04 4.22 13.99
N MET A 214 18.88 5.08 13.39
CA MET A 214 20.30 5.20 13.71
C MET A 214 20.59 6.17 14.87
N GLY A 215 19.61 6.94 15.32
CA GLY A 215 19.78 7.99 16.34
C GLY A 215 20.46 9.28 15.85
N ASP A 216 20.62 9.47 14.53
CA ASP A 216 21.21 10.69 13.95
C ASP A 216 20.13 11.78 13.80
N TYR A 217 19.68 12.32 14.92
CA TYR A 217 18.54 13.26 14.97
C TYR A 217 18.75 14.52 14.11
N SER A 218 20.00 14.97 13.93
CA SER A 218 20.31 16.10 13.04
C SER A 218 19.90 15.82 11.59
N LYS A 219 20.20 14.62 11.07
CA LYS A 219 19.81 14.23 9.71
C LYS A 219 18.34 13.87 9.60
N VAL A 220 17.72 13.40 10.69
CA VAL A 220 16.26 13.23 10.75
C VAL A 220 15.57 14.57 10.52
N LEU A 221 15.94 15.60 11.28
CA LEU A 221 15.38 16.95 11.16
C LEU A 221 15.57 17.50 9.75
N GLU A 222 16.78 17.42 9.19
CA GLU A 222 17.05 17.88 7.81
C GLU A 222 16.10 17.22 6.79
N SER A 223 15.90 15.91 6.92
CA SER A 223 15.05 15.14 6.02
C SER A 223 13.57 15.45 6.20
N TYR A 224 13.10 15.49 7.45
CA TYR A 224 11.69 15.77 7.76
C TYR A 224 11.29 17.21 7.45
N GLU A 225 12.18 18.18 7.65
CA GLU A 225 11.94 19.58 7.27
C GLU A 225 11.84 19.76 5.75
N LYS A 226 12.68 19.06 4.97
CA LYS A 226 12.55 19.03 3.50
C LYS A 226 11.20 18.44 3.07
N ALA A 227 10.77 17.35 3.69
CA ALA A 227 9.46 16.75 3.43
C ALA A 227 8.29 17.67 3.81
N LEU A 228 8.36 18.30 4.99
CA LEU A 228 7.37 19.24 5.48
C LEU A 228 7.22 20.44 4.54
N LYS A 229 8.33 21.05 4.10
CA LYS A 229 8.31 22.20 3.18
C LYS A 229 7.62 21.89 1.85
N ILE A 230 7.75 20.67 1.36
CA ILE A 230 7.05 20.22 0.15
C ILE A 230 5.55 20.07 0.43
N ARG A 231 5.21 19.44 1.55
CA ARG A 231 3.81 19.24 1.97
C ARG A 231 3.10 20.57 2.22
N GLU A 232 3.73 21.55 2.85
CA GLU A 232 3.17 22.89 3.10
C GLU A 232 2.80 23.61 1.81
N LYS A 233 3.53 23.35 0.72
CA LYS A 233 3.26 23.96 -0.59
C LYS A 233 2.22 23.21 -1.42
N THR A 234 2.00 21.93 -1.15
CA THR A 234 1.17 21.07 -2.00
C THR A 234 -0.16 20.68 -1.37
N LEU A 235 -0.24 20.67 -0.05
CA LEU A 235 -1.41 20.21 0.68
C LEU A 235 -2.20 21.39 1.24
N PRO A 236 -3.53 21.24 1.37
CA PRO A 236 -4.35 22.21 2.11
C PRO A 236 -3.83 22.38 3.56
N PRO A 237 -3.96 23.57 4.16
CA PRO A 237 -3.41 23.86 5.50
C PRO A 237 -3.87 22.91 6.62
N ASN A 238 -5.05 22.29 6.48
CA ASN A 238 -5.61 21.38 7.48
C ASN A 238 -5.44 19.90 7.09
N HIS A 239 -4.54 19.57 6.17
CA HIS A 239 -4.37 18.19 5.71
C HIS A 239 -3.73 17.30 6.81
N PRO A 240 -4.23 16.06 7.05
CA PRO A 240 -3.69 15.16 8.06
C PRO A 240 -2.18 14.90 7.96
N ASP A 241 -1.64 14.75 6.74
CA ASP A 241 -0.20 14.59 6.53
C ASP A 241 0.66 15.76 7.03
N LEU A 242 0.14 17.00 7.06
CA LEU A 242 0.84 18.12 7.66
C LEU A 242 0.91 17.94 9.18
N ALA A 243 -0.19 17.57 9.82
CA ALA A 243 -0.20 17.27 11.24
C ALA A 243 0.76 16.13 11.58
N ALA A 244 0.78 15.05 10.79
CA ALA A 244 1.72 13.96 10.97
C ALA A 244 3.18 14.42 10.85
N SER A 245 3.48 15.29 9.88
CA SER A 245 4.84 15.84 9.69
C SER A 245 5.30 16.67 10.89
N TYR A 246 4.46 17.59 11.37
CA TYR A 246 4.78 18.39 12.56
C TYR A 246 4.94 17.51 13.80
N ASN A 247 4.08 16.50 13.97
CA ASN A 247 4.20 15.57 15.09
C ASN A 247 5.52 14.77 15.07
N CYS A 248 5.94 14.29 13.89
CA CYS A 248 7.22 13.59 13.75
C CYS A 248 8.40 14.49 14.10
N ILE A 249 8.41 15.75 13.66
CA ILE A 249 9.48 16.70 14.00
C ILE A 249 9.46 17.04 15.50
N GLY A 250 8.27 17.23 16.08
CA GLY A 250 8.12 17.45 17.53
C GLY A 250 8.68 16.28 18.34
N ALA A 251 8.42 15.04 17.93
CA ALA A 251 8.97 13.84 18.56
C ALA A 251 10.50 13.77 18.48
N VAL A 252 11.10 14.22 17.36
CA VAL A 252 12.56 14.28 17.22
C VAL A 252 13.16 15.32 18.18
N TYR A 253 12.59 16.52 18.25
CA TYR A 253 13.03 17.52 19.23
C TYR A 253 12.85 17.05 20.68
N ASN A 254 11.77 16.32 20.97
CA ASN A 254 11.55 15.73 22.30
C ASN A 254 12.65 14.72 22.67
N ASN A 255 13.06 13.87 21.72
CA ASN A 255 14.15 12.92 21.91
C ASN A 255 15.53 13.60 22.05
N MET A 256 15.66 14.85 21.62
CA MET A 256 16.85 15.68 21.80
C MET A 256 16.80 16.53 23.07
N ASP A 257 15.78 16.34 23.93
CA ASP A 257 15.50 17.16 25.12
C ASP A 257 15.25 18.66 24.81
N GLU A 258 14.92 18.99 23.55
CA GLU A 258 14.55 20.34 23.12
C GLU A 258 13.04 20.57 23.30
N TYR A 259 12.55 20.43 24.54
CA TYR A 259 11.12 20.39 24.86
C TYR A 259 10.34 21.63 24.38
N SER A 260 10.93 22.82 24.44
CA SER A 260 10.27 24.04 23.97
C SER A 260 9.97 24.00 22.47
N LYS A 261 10.89 23.46 21.65
CA LYS A 261 10.65 23.27 20.22
C LYS A 261 9.70 22.12 19.97
N ALA A 262 9.85 21.01 20.71
CA ALA A 262 8.95 19.88 20.62
C ALA A 262 7.48 20.32 20.80
N LEU A 263 7.22 21.09 21.86
CA LEU A 263 5.91 21.64 22.17
C LEU A 263 5.36 22.51 21.03
N GLU A 264 6.16 23.42 20.47
CA GLU A 264 5.74 24.26 19.32
C GLU A 264 5.24 23.41 18.14
N PHE A 265 5.97 22.34 17.83
CA PHE A 265 5.62 21.42 16.74
C PHE A 265 4.39 20.56 17.07
N PHE A 266 4.26 20.09 18.31
CA PHE A 266 3.08 19.34 18.75
C PHE A 266 1.82 20.21 18.75
N GLU A 267 1.89 21.47 19.18
CA GLU A 267 0.79 22.42 19.11
C GLU A 267 0.35 22.69 17.66
N LYS A 268 1.29 22.86 16.72
CA LYS A 268 0.98 22.98 15.29
C LYS A 268 0.25 21.75 14.75
N SER A 269 0.70 20.55 15.12
CA SER A 269 0.04 19.30 14.75
C SER A 269 -1.39 19.22 15.30
N HIS A 270 -1.55 19.50 16.59
CA HIS A 270 -2.83 19.47 17.29
C HIS A 270 -3.84 20.42 16.66
N LYS A 271 -3.43 21.68 16.40
CA LYS A 271 -4.29 22.70 15.78
C LYS A 271 -4.80 22.31 14.40
N ILE A 272 -4.02 21.56 13.63
CA ILE A 272 -4.47 21.03 12.33
C ILE A 272 -5.51 19.94 12.54
N ARG A 273 -5.24 18.98 13.44
CA ARG A 273 -6.17 17.89 13.76
C ARG A 273 -7.49 18.41 14.30
N GLU A 274 -7.46 19.38 15.22
CA GLU A 274 -8.65 20.02 15.81
C GLU A 274 -9.57 20.62 14.74
N LYS A 275 -9.00 21.21 13.69
CA LYS A 275 -9.77 21.78 12.57
C LYS A 275 -10.26 20.74 11.57
N ALA A 276 -9.55 19.64 11.42
CA ALA A 276 -9.79 18.63 10.39
C ALA A 276 -10.72 17.51 10.85
N LEU A 277 -10.79 17.25 12.16
CA LEU A 277 -11.42 16.06 12.73
C LEU A 277 -12.59 16.43 13.65
N PRO A 278 -13.60 15.55 13.78
CA PRO A 278 -14.66 15.76 14.75
C PRO A 278 -14.12 15.70 16.18
N PRO A 279 -14.76 16.38 17.16
CA PRO A 279 -14.24 16.51 18.53
C PRO A 279 -13.92 15.19 19.25
N ASN A 280 -14.59 14.09 18.89
CA ASN A 280 -14.41 12.77 19.52
C ASN A 280 -13.42 11.87 18.78
N HIS A 281 -12.65 12.40 17.81
CA HIS A 281 -11.73 11.59 17.03
C HIS A 281 -10.50 11.16 17.86
N PRO A 282 -10.10 9.87 17.87
CA PRO A 282 -8.98 9.37 18.67
C PRO A 282 -7.66 10.13 18.46
N ASP A 283 -7.37 10.55 17.22
CA ASP A 283 -6.15 11.33 16.90
C ASP A 283 -6.03 12.67 17.64
N LEU A 284 -7.15 13.25 18.11
CA LEU A 284 -7.13 14.44 18.97
C LEU A 284 -6.59 14.10 20.36
N ALA A 285 -7.04 12.98 20.94
CA ALA A 285 -6.53 12.50 22.21
C ALA A 285 -5.02 12.16 22.12
N TYR A 286 -4.59 11.52 21.02
CA TYR A 286 -3.16 11.27 20.78
C TYR A 286 -2.34 12.55 20.69
N SER A 287 -2.86 13.60 20.03
CA SER A 287 -2.14 14.88 19.98
C SER A 287 -2.05 15.58 21.34
N TYR A 288 -3.06 15.42 22.20
CA TYR A 288 -3.03 15.98 23.56
C TYR A 288 -1.99 15.30 24.44
N ASN A 289 -1.77 13.99 24.27
CA ASN A 289 -0.76 13.27 25.06
C ASN A 289 0.68 13.75 24.79
N ASN A 290 0.91 14.43 23.65
CA ASN A 290 2.23 14.93 23.28
C ASN A 290 2.47 16.39 23.73
N ILE A 291 1.44 17.06 24.28
CA ILE A 291 1.47 18.45 24.77
C ILE A 291 1.45 18.42 26.29
#